data_AF-K2FUI8-F1
#
_entry.id   AF-K2FUI8-F1
#
_cell.length_a   1.000
_cell.length_b   1.000
_cell.length_c   1.000
_cell.angle_alpha   90.00
_cell.angle_beta   90.00
_cell.angle_gamma   90.00
#
_symmetry.space_group_name_H-M   'P 1'
#
loop_
_entity.id
_entity.type
_entity.pdbx_description
1 polymer ?
#
loop_
_entity_poly.entity_id
_entity_poly.type
_entity_poly.pdbx_seq_one_letter_code
_entity_poly.pdbx_strand_id
1 'polypeptide(L)'
;MKKILKKTIVFLLIAAFSLAPISPQSFTNFQQVQFAQATDIKDVDLNNIVENVLIPQGTKYVIEAGTSLVFNDEYIDFIVEGELEINGTKDDPVIIKKSTTRRSSFSIITKPNSKVTINNAVIDGG
;
A
#
# COMPACT_ATOMS: atom_id res chain seq x y z
N MET A 1 -16.40 -58.49 45.41
CA MET A 1 -16.51 -57.39 44.41
C MET A 1 -16.97 -57.99 43.08
N LYS A 2 -17.97 -57.38 42.47
CA LYS A 2 -19.10 -58.06 41.79
C LYS A 2 -18.90 -58.15 40.27
N LYS A 3 -19.18 -59.34 39.71
CA LYS A 3 -19.19 -59.67 38.28
C LYS A 3 -20.41 -59.04 37.55
N ILE A 4 -20.18 -58.66 36.29
CA ILE A 4 -21.05 -58.62 35.09
C ILE A 4 -22.56 -58.41 35.29
N LEU A 5 -23.16 -57.40 34.60
CA LEU A 5 -24.52 -57.55 34.07
C LEU A 5 -24.80 -56.72 32.80
N LYS A 6 -25.35 -57.41 31.80
CA LYS A 6 -25.76 -57.00 30.45
C LYS A 6 -26.79 -55.87 30.44
N LYS A 7 -26.76 -54.99 29.43
CA LYS A 7 -27.98 -54.33 28.91
C LYS A 7 -27.91 -54.11 27.40
N THR A 8 -28.69 -54.92 26.68
CA THR A 8 -29.25 -54.63 25.37
C THR A 8 -30.48 -53.74 25.56
N ILE A 9 -30.55 -52.58 24.89
CA ILE A 9 -31.76 -51.77 24.63
C ILE A 9 -31.49 -51.12 23.27
N VAL A 10 -32.03 -51.58 22.11
CA VAL A 10 -33.41 -51.60 21.60
C VAL A 10 -34.01 -50.19 21.39
N PHE A 11 -33.89 -49.74 20.14
CA PHE A 11 -34.88 -49.07 19.27
C PHE A 11 -35.56 -47.73 19.63
N LEU A 12 -35.48 -46.86 18.61
CA LEU A 12 -36.52 -45.99 18.05
C LEU A 12 -36.80 -44.65 18.76
N LEU A 13 -36.46 -43.55 18.09
CA LEU A 13 -37.45 -42.66 17.46
C LEU A 13 -36.75 -41.57 16.64
N ILE A 14 -36.96 -41.65 15.32
CA ILE A 14 -36.66 -40.61 14.34
C ILE A 14 -37.70 -39.51 14.52
N ALA A 15 -37.27 -38.27 14.74
CA ALA A 15 -38.12 -37.10 14.57
C ALA A 15 -37.30 -35.88 14.09
N ALA A 16 -37.43 -35.64 12.79
CA ALA A 16 -37.41 -34.36 12.10
C ALA A 16 -36.27 -33.35 12.40
N PHE A 17 -35.29 -33.30 11.50
CA PHE A 17 -34.82 -32.01 11.00
C PHE A 17 -35.18 -31.94 9.52
N SER A 18 -36.04 -30.99 9.19
CA SER A 18 -36.27 -30.57 7.81
C SER A 18 -34.92 -30.23 7.18
N LEU A 19 -34.59 -30.91 6.09
CA LEU A 19 -33.51 -30.51 5.20
C LEU A 19 -33.95 -29.24 4.49
N ALA A 20 -33.84 -28.08 5.16
CA ALA A 20 -33.60 -26.86 4.42
C ALA A 20 -32.19 -26.99 3.84
N PRO A 21 -31.98 -26.88 2.52
CA PRO A 21 -30.63 -26.74 2.01
C PRO A 21 -30.05 -25.48 2.65
N ILE A 22 -29.02 -25.67 3.48
CA ILE A 22 -28.18 -24.57 3.94
C ILE A 22 -27.58 -24.03 2.64
N SER A 23 -28.13 -22.94 2.12
CA SER A 23 -27.46 -22.21 1.06
C SER A 23 -26.09 -21.81 1.62
N PRO A 24 -24.98 -22.10 0.92
CA PRO A 24 -23.71 -21.52 1.31
C PRO A 24 -23.88 -20.01 1.15
N GLN A 25 -24.10 -19.32 2.27
CA GLN A 25 -23.98 -17.88 2.31
C GLN A 25 -22.54 -17.59 1.86
N SER A 26 -22.43 -16.94 0.71
CA SER A 26 -21.15 -16.55 0.13
C SER A 26 -20.41 -15.65 1.12
N PHE A 27 -19.50 -16.23 1.89
CA PHE A 27 -18.45 -15.49 2.55
C PHE A 27 -17.40 -15.12 1.52
N THR A 28 -17.74 -14.18 0.64
CA THR A 28 -16.77 -13.45 -0.19
C THR A 28 -16.90 -11.98 0.13
N ASN A 29 -16.57 -11.64 1.37
CA ASN A 29 -16.21 -10.27 1.72
C ASN A 29 -15.04 -10.34 2.72
N PHE A 30 -13.95 -10.95 2.26
CA PHE A 30 -12.67 -10.37 2.62
C PHE A 30 -12.60 -9.09 1.79
N GLN A 31 -13.02 -7.98 2.37
CA GLN A 31 -12.47 -6.69 1.96
C GLN A 31 -10.96 -6.85 2.19
N GLN A 32 -10.23 -7.25 1.15
CA GLN A 32 -8.82 -6.91 1.08
C GLN A 32 -8.80 -5.40 1.26
N VAL A 33 -8.30 -4.96 2.41
CA VAL A 33 -7.95 -3.57 2.61
C VAL A 33 -7.01 -3.26 1.45
N GLN A 34 -7.49 -2.49 0.48
CA GLN A 34 -6.68 -2.06 -0.64
C GLN A 34 -5.69 -1.07 -0.04
N PHE A 35 -4.55 -1.60 0.43
CA PHE A 35 -3.40 -0.78 0.77
C PHE A 35 -3.18 0.14 -0.42
N ALA A 36 -3.07 1.44 -0.19
CA ALA A 36 -2.85 2.41 -1.26
C ALA A 36 -1.71 1.88 -2.14
N GLN A 37 -2.06 1.40 -3.33
CA GLN A 37 -1.08 0.86 -4.25
C GLN A 37 -0.22 2.05 -4.70
N ALA A 38 1.09 1.87 -4.65
CA ALA A 38 1.99 2.88 -5.16
C ALA A 38 2.03 2.77 -6.69
N THR A 39 1.93 3.92 -7.34
CA THR A 39 1.96 4.04 -8.80
C THR A 39 3.40 4.25 -9.26
N ASP A 40 3.82 3.57 -10.34
CA ASP A 40 5.16 3.78 -10.91
C ASP A 40 5.31 5.26 -11.27
N ILE A 41 6.42 5.88 -10.85
CA ILE A 41 6.69 7.31 -11.07
C ILE A 41 6.50 7.77 -12.51
N LYS A 42 6.69 6.87 -13.50
CA LYS A 42 6.53 7.21 -14.92
C LYS A 42 5.09 7.55 -15.29
N ASP A 43 4.13 7.07 -14.50
CA ASP A 43 2.71 7.25 -14.71
C ASP A 43 2.11 8.33 -13.79
N VAL A 44 2.94 8.98 -12.95
CA VAL A 44 2.52 10.01 -11.98
C VAL A 44 2.69 11.41 -12.56
N ASP A 45 1.70 12.29 -12.35
CA ASP A 45 1.86 13.73 -12.55
C ASP A 45 2.66 14.32 -11.38
N LEU A 46 3.94 14.62 -11.61
CA LEU A 46 4.84 15.17 -10.59
C LEU A 46 4.37 16.54 -10.05
N ASN A 47 3.59 17.30 -10.81
CA ASN A 47 3.04 18.58 -10.33
C ASN A 47 1.73 18.42 -9.53
N ASN A 48 1.22 17.19 -9.41
CA ASN A 48 0.02 16.89 -8.66
C ASN A 48 0.02 15.45 -8.12
N ILE A 49 0.96 15.16 -7.22
CA ILE A 49 1.10 13.84 -6.61
C ILE A 49 0.03 13.69 -5.51
N VAL A 50 -0.91 12.78 -5.74
CA VAL A 50 -2.06 12.52 -4.84
C VAL A 50 -2.13 11.07 -4.38
N GLU A 51 -1.10 10.30 -4.66
CA GLU A 51 -1.00 8.88 -4.34
C GLU A 51 0.46 8.50 -4.09
N ASN A 52 0.67 7.33 -3.47
CA ASN A 52 2.00 6.80 -3.23
C ASN A 52 2.73 6.60 -4.56
N VAL A 53 4.02 6.93 -4.57
CA VAL A 53 4.88 6.83 -5.76
C VAL A 53 5.88 5.69 -5.56
N LEU A 54 6.11 4.90 -6.60
CA LEU A 54 7.07 3.80 -6.60
C LEU A 54 8.17 4.03 -7.63
N ILE A 55 9.42 3.85 -7.22
CA ILE A 55 10.55 3.57 -8.11
C ILE A 55 10.85 2.08 -8.04
N PRO A 56 10.46 1.27 -9.05
CA PRO A 56 10.59 -0.18 -8.97
C PRO A 56 12.05 -0.66 -8.90
N GLN A 57 12.27 -1.82 -8.30
CA GLN A 57 13.57 -2.47 -8.27
C GLN A 57 14.16 -2.66 -9.69
N GLY A 58 15.47 -2.45 -9.82
CA GLY A 58 16.19 -2.61 -11.10
C GLY A 58 15.96 -1.46 -12.08
N THR A 59 15.19 -0.44 -11.70
CA THR A 59 15.00 0.78 -12.49
C THR A 59 15.78 1.94 -11.89
N LYS A 60 16.14 2.90 -12.74
CA LYS A 60 16.65 4.20 -12.35
C LYS A 60 15.71 5.27 -12.89
N TYR A 61 15.30 6.19 -12.03
CA TYR A 61 14.55 7.38 -12.43
C TYR A 61 15.37 8.64 -12.12
N VAL A 62 15.43 9.54 -13.09
CA VAL A 62 16.13 10.82 -12.98
C VAL A 62 15.11 11.94 -13.00
N ILE A 63 15.11 12.76 -11.95
CA ILE A 63 14.37 14.01 -11.89
C ILE A 63 15.34 15.11 -12.31
N GLU A 64 15.07 15.68 -13.48
CA GLU A 64 15.88 16.71 -14.11
C GLU A 64 15.75 18.07 -13.42
N ALA A 65 16.75 18.93 -13.62
CA ALA A 65 16.79 20.30 -13.10
C ALA A 65 15.52 21.10 -13.47
N GLY A 66 15.10 21.98 -12.55
CA GLY A 66 13.89 22.79 -12.72
C GLY A 66 12.56 22.04 -12.54
N THR A 67 12.58 20.73 -12.28
CA THR A 67 11.35 19.97 -12.02
C THR A 67 10.74 20.32 -10.66
N SER A 68 9.40 20.37 -10.59
CA SER A 68 8.66 20.49 -9.34
C SER A 68 7.89 19.20 -9.01
N LEU A 69 8.07 18.72 -7.77
CA LEU A 69 7.31 17.63 -7.16
C LEU A 69 6.36 18.24 -6.13
N VAL A 70 5.06 18.11 -6.36
CA VAL A 70 4.03 18.72 -5.52
C VAL A 70 3.12 17.64 -4.93
N PHE A 71 3.29 17.40 -3.63
CA PHE A 71 2.46 16.46 -2.88
C PHE A 71 1.17 17.14 -2.41
N ASN A 72 0.05 16.74 -3.01
CA ASN A 72 -1.26 17.35 -2.82
C ASN A 72 -2.21 16.52 -1.95
N ASP A 73 -1.75 15.41 -1.37
CA ASP A 73 -2.54 14.62 -0.42
C ASP A 73 -1.78 14.32 0.88
N GLU A 74 -2.52 13.81 1.86
CA GLU A 74 -2.00 13.43 3.17
C GLU A 74 -1.28 12.07 3.08
N TYR A 75 -0.16 11.94 3.79
CA TYR A 75 0.54 10.66 3.99
C TYR A 75 1.04 9.98 2.70
N ILE A 76 1.57 10.77 1.76
CA ILE A 76 2.12 10.23 0.53
C ILE A 76 3.53 9.70 0.73
N ASP A 77 3.72 8.42 0.43
CA ASP A 77 5.03 7.78 0.45
C ASP A 77 5.63 7.74 -0.96
N PHE A 78 6.86 8.22 -1.08
CA PHE A 78 7.72 8.05 -2.24
C PHE A 78 8.67 6.87 -1.98
N ILE A 79 8.24 5.69 -2.43
CA ILE A 79 8.89 4.41 -2.15
C ILE A 79 9.96 4.15 -3.21
N VAL A 80 11.20 3.98 -2.78
CA VAL A 80 12.34 3.73 -3.66
C VAL A 80 12.87 2.31 -3.45
N GLU A 81 12.61 1.43 -4.42
CA GLU A 81 13.15 0.07 -4.51
C GLU A 81 14.32 -0.02 -5.51
N GLY A 82 14.36 0.86 -6.51
CA GLY A 82 15.46 1.02 -7.46
C GLY A 82 16.39 2.18 -7.12
N GLU A 83 16.69 3.00 -8.13
CA GLU A 83 17.54 4.19 -8.00
C GLU A 83 16.75 5.46 -8.32
N LEU A 84 16.78 6.44 -7.42
CA LEU A 84 16.26 7.78 -7.63
C LEU A 84 17.41 8.78 -7.66
N GLU A 85 17.53 9.54 -8.74
CA GLU A 85 18.51 10.61 -8.86
C GLU A 85 17.78 11.93 -9.09
N ILE A 86 17.99 12.89 -8.18
CA ILE A 86 17.42 14.23 -8.25
C ILE A 86 18.55 15.20 -8.55
N ASN A 87 18.53 15.82 -9.74
CA ASN A 87 19.62 16.60 -10.29
C ASN A 87 19.22 18.05 -10.54
N GLY A 88 19.02 18.82 -9.47
CA GLY A 88 18.92 20.27 -9.57
C GLY A 88 20.27 20.90 -9.91
N THR A 89 20.22 22.12 -10.45
CA THR A 89 21.39 22.98 -10.61
C THR A 89 21.20 24.26 -9.80
N LYS A 90 22.29 25.00 -9.54
CA LYS A 90 22.24 26.26 -8.79
C LYS A 90 21.17 27.22 -9.31
N ASP A 91 21.05 27.34 -10.62
CA ASP A 91 20.12 28.27 -11.27
C ASP A 91 18.72 27.64 -11.41
N ASP A 92 18.64 26.31 -11.60
CA ASP A 92 17.39 25.55 -11.73
C ASP A 92 17.32 24.41 -10.70
N PRO A 93 17.02 24.70 -9.42
CA PRO A 93 16.87 23.68 -8.40
C PRO A 93 15.66 22.78 -8.69
N VAL A 94 15.70 21.52 -8.25
CA VAL A 94 14.49 20.70 -8.15
C VAL A 94 13.72 21.15 -6.91
N ILE A 95 12.41 21.36 -7.03
CA ILE A 95 11.56 21.76 -5.91
C ILE A 95 10.72 20.55 -5.48
N ILE A 96 10.84 20.14 -4.22
CA ILE A 96 10.04 19.08 -3.60
C ILE A 96 9.22 19.74 -2.49
N LYS A 97 7.90 19.78 -2.64
CA LYS A 97 7.05 20.52 -1.70
C LYS A 97 5.71 19.87 -1.45
N LYS A 98 5.16 20.12 -0.27
CA LYS A 98 3.75 19.85 0.01
C LYS A 98 2.86 20.98 -0.50
N SER A 99 1.58 20.67 -0.73
CA SER A 99 0.54 21.68 -0.96
C SER A 99 0.27 22.53 0.27
N THR A 100 0.09 23.84 0.08
CA THR A 100 -0.32 24.75 1.16
C THR A 100 -1.82 24.69 1.46
N THR A 101 -2.61 24.07 0.56
CA THR A 101 -4.08 24.10 0.61
C THR A 101 -4.69 22.93 1.38
N ARG A 102 -3.90 21.90 1.68
CA ARG A 102 -4.33 20.65 2.34
C ARG A 102 -3.35 20.28 3.45
N ARG A 103 -3.72 19.38 4.36
CA ARG A 103 -2.78 18.80 5.36
C ARG A 103 -1.84 17.78 4.71
N SER A 104 -1.29 18.15 3.56
CA SER A 104 -0.41 17.30 2.80
C SER A 104 0.88 17.03 3.55
N SER A 105 1.44 15.86 3.31
CA SER A 105 2.74 15.45 3.83
C SER A 105 3.33 14.45 2.86
N PHE A 106 4.66 14.33 2.87
CA PHE A 106 5.34 13.34 2.07
C PHE A 106 6.49 12.70 2.85
N SER A 107 6.82 11.48 2.46
CA SER A 107 7.99 10.77 2.93
C SER A 107 8.77 10.22 1.73
N ILE A 108 10.09 10.04 1.89
CA ILE A 108 10.91 9.27 0.94
C ILE A 108 11.40 8.03 1.68
N ILE A 109 10.98 6.85 1.23
CA ILE A 109 11.23 5.57 1.89
C ILE A 109 12.13 4.71 1.02
N THR A 110 13.38 4.52 1.44
CA THR A 110 14.34 3.64 0.78
C THR A 110 14.19 2.19 1.24
N LYS A 111 14.16 1.24 0.31
CA LYS A 111 14.21 -0.20 0.60
C LYS A 111 15.66 -0.74 0.52
N PRO A 112 15.94 -1.96 1.04
CA PRO A 112 17.28 -2.54 0.94
C PRO A 112 17.80 -2.57 -0.50
N ASN A 113 19.07 -2.23 -0.69
CA ASN A 113 19.74 -2.12 -1.99
C ASN A 113 19.20 -1.03 -2.94
N SER A 114 18.30 -0.16 -2.48
CA SER A 114 17.93 1.05 -3.22
C SER A 114 18.97 2.15 -3.05
N LYS A 115 18.93 3.15 -3.94
CA LYS A 115 19.80 4.33 -3.87
C LYS A 115 18.99 5.59 -4.14
N VAL A 116 19.21 6.61 -3.31
CA VAL A 116 18.68 7.96 -3.53
C VAL A 116 19.85 8.93 -3.54
N THR A 117 19.92 9.80 -4.54
CA THR A 117 20.88 10.91 -4.60
C THR A 117 20.10 12.21 -4.83
N ILE A 118 20.34 13.22 -4.01
CA ILE A 118 19.67 14.51 -4.10
C ILE A 118 20.73 15.60 -4.21
N ASN A 119 20.79 16.22 -5.38
CA ASN A 119 21.69 17.31 -5.69
C ASN A 119 20.88 18.59 -5.92
N ASN A 120 21.21 19.65 -5.17
CA ASN A 120 20.63 20.99 -5.30
C ASN A 120 19.09 21.02 -5.42
N ALA A 121 18.41 20.43 -4.43
CA ALA A 121 16.96 20.47 -4.31
C ALA A 121 16.53 21.37 -3.15
N VAL A 122 15.38 22.05 -3.31
CA VAL A 122 14.66 22.72 -2.23
C VAL A 122 13.57 21.77 -1.74
N ILE A 123 13.61 21.45 -0.45
CA ILE A 123 12.62 20.59 0.20
C ILE A 123 11.83 21.46 1.18
N ASP A 124 10.54 21.68 0.90
CA ASP A 124 9.71 22.62 1.64
C ASP A 124 8.41 21.98 2.16
N GLY A 125 8.05 22.34 3.39
CA GLY A 125 6.83 21.91 4.05
C GLY A 125 6.76 20.43 4.39
N GLY A 126 7.87 19.81 4.81
CA GLY A 126 7.84 18.52 5.53
C GLY A 126 7.17 18.61 6.89
#